data_AF-A0A1V5XEV2-F1
#
_entry.id   AF-A0A1V5XEV2-F1
#
_cell.length_a   1.000
_cell.length_b   1.000
_cell.length_c   1.000
_cell.angle_alpha   90.00
_cell.angle_beta   90.00
_cell.angle_gamma   90.00
#
_symmetry.space_group_name_H-M   'P 1'
#
loop_
_entity.id
_entity.type
_entity.pdbx_description
1 polymer ?
#
loop_
_entity_poly.entity_id
_entity_poly.type
_entity_poly.pdbx_seq_one_letter_code
_entity_poly.pdbx_strand_id
1 'polypeptide(L)'
;MRHAYGWLLASGVWFNVLSCGGVTSHDGAMSSTPVSAQESTPSWNDASTTDGAASAAGGGFCVGSSKVQHGGVMVDPASVTSSPLVMDCCSGFMFRLHTKSQLGTDLSVIVKSFEMFRSGDYAFGPEKGPLEVTVSGGDVPLWSGTAGTGSLHVQIPAGDDDPIRASLCLQVEAPGGSMHGTRLFLSDILIAPWSWQNRFEIRLLADTSLNAEQAKKLPLQSLSLASEPIVHLMLLQWYEWSTHTLTWDSWHNSQILLNYLPEVGSYGLPFVVLADGERVYLGALTGPNTVKLQDIPTISLPDVKPEGFRIEPASSHDPRDDPRISKALASSGKLAP
;
A
#
# COMPACT_ATOMS: atom_id res chain seq x y z
N MET A 1 6.16 -28.96 41.56
CA MET A 1 5.47 -29.76 40.53
C MET A 1 5.61 -29.01 39.22
N ARG A 2 6.38 -29.56 38.29
CA ARG A 2 6.73 -28.94 37.01
C ARG A 2 5.68 -29.33 35.97
N HIS A 3 4.97 -28.36 35.39
CA HIS A 3 4.20 -28.59 34.17
C HIS A 3 5.04 -28.18 32.97
N ALA A 4 5.44 -29.19 32.20
CA ALA A 4 5.98 -29.05 30.86
C ALA A 4 4.81 -28.74 29.92
N TYR A 5 4.79 -27.55 29.32
CA TYR A 5 3.95 -27.28 28.16
C TYR A 5 4.79 -27.54 26.91
N GLY A 6 4.43 -28.64 26.23
CA GLY A 6 4.91 -28.95 24.90
C GLY A 6 4.42 -27.88 23.93
N TRP A 7 5.36 -27.29 23.20
CA TRP A 7 5.09 -26.46 22.04
C TRP A 7 4.49 -27.37 20.96
N LEU A 8 3.18 -27.27 20.76
CA LEU A 8 2.55 -27.72 19.54
C LEU A 8 2.97 -26.73 18.44
N LEU A 9 3.68 -27.25 17.45
CA LEU A 9 3.91 -26.61 16.17
C LEU A 9 2.54 -26.21 15.59
N ALA A 10 2.23 -24.91 15.63
CA ALA A 10 1.21 -24.34 14.77
C ALA A 10 1.76 -24.42 13.35
N SER A 11 1.43 -25.53 12.68
CA SER A 11 1.52 -25.67 11.23
C SER A 11 0.90 -24.44 10.58
N GLY A 12 1.72 -23.72 9.82
CA GLY A 12 1.37 -22.48 9.17
C GLY A 12 0.08 -22.62 8.36
N VAL A 13 -0.84 -21.69 8.61
CA VAL A 13 -1.78 -21.27 7.57
C VAL A 13 -0.94 -20.46 6.60
N TRP A 14 -0.22 -21.18 5.75
CA TRP A 14 0.36 -20.63 4.54
C TRP A 14 -0.83 -20.15 3.71
N PHE A 15 -0.83 -18.86 3.36
CA PHE A 15 -1.36 -18.50 2.05
C PHE A 15 -0.60 -19.38 1.06
N ASN A 16 -1.30 -20.34 0.45
CA ASN A 16 -0.85 -20.88 -0.81
C ASN A 16 -0.72 -19.67 -1.73
N VAL A 17 0.50 -19.17 -1.88
CA VAL A 17 0.91 -18.58 -3.15
C VAL A 17 0.70 -19.71 -4.14
N LEU A 18 -0.50 -19.74 -4.73
CA LEU A 18 -0.81 -20.55 -5.88
C LEU A 18 0.28 -20.20 -6.88
N SER A 19 1.26 -21.10 -7.03
CA SER A 19 2.08 -21.10 -8.23
C SER A 19 1.06 -21.16 -9.36
N CYS A 20 1.00 -20.12 -10.19
CA CYS A 20 0.27 -20.20 -11.44
C CYS A 20 0.83 -21.41 -12.18
N GLY A 21 0.08 -22.52 -12.17
CA GLY A 21 0.49 -23.77 -12.76
C GLY A 21 0.76 -23.52 -14.24
N GLY A 22 1.90 -24.01 -14.72
CA GLY A 22 2.21 -24.05 -16.14
C GLY A 22 1.10 -24.79 -16.87
N VAL A 23 0.27 -24.04 -17.59
CA VAL A 23 -0.70 -24.60 -18.52
C VAL A 23 0.10 -25.12 -19.71
N THR A 24 0.06 -26.44 -19.88
CA THR A 24 0.51 -27.10 -21.11
C THR A 24 -0.40 -26.64 -22.25
N SER A 25 0.24 -26.24 -23.34
CA SER A 25 -0.37 -25.69 -24.54
C SER A 25 -1.47 -26.58 -25.11
N HIS A 26 -2.71 -26.07 -25.12
CA HIS A 26 -3.72 -26.49 -26.07
C HIS A 26 -3.83 -25.44 -27.17
N ASP A 27 -3.41 -25.83 -28.37
CA ASP A 27 -3.54 -25.04 -29.60
C ASP A 27 -5.02 -24.81 -29.94
N GLY A 28 -5.53 -23.66 -29.51
CA GLY A 28 -6.83 -23.11 -29.91
C GLY A 28 -6.64 -21.64 -30.26
N ALA A 29 -6.43 -21.36 -31.55
CA ALA A 29 -6.19 -20.02 -32.05
C ALA A 29 -7.42 -19.12 -31.85
N MET A 30 -7.35 -18.23 -30.85
CA MET A 30 -8.07 -16.95 -30.85
C MET A 30 -7.04 -15.83 -31.00
N SER A 31 -6.99 -15.26 -32.19
CA SER A 31 -6.11 -14.16 -32.58
C SER A 31 -6.68 -12.83 -32.07
N SER A 32 -6.23 -12.37 -30.91
CA SER A 32 -6.26 -10.95 -30.56
C SER A 32 -4.87 -10.37 -30.83
N THR A 33 -4.69 -9.76 -31.99
CA THR A 33 -3.43 -9.13 -32.39
C THR A 33 -3.20 -7.89 -31.53
N PRO A 34 -2.12 -7.80 -30.74
CA PRO A 34 -1.69 -6.53 -30.18
C PRO A 34 -1.23 -5.62 -31.33
N VAL A 35 -1.63 -4.35 -31.29
CA VAL A 35 -1.05 -3.31 -32.14
C VAL A 35 0.44 -3.21 -31.78
N SER A 36 1.30 -3.30 -32.79
CA SER A 36 2.76 -3.39 -32.68
C SER A 36 3.34 -2.38 -31.68
N ALA A 37 3.97 -2.88 -30.62
CA ALA A 37 4.77 -2.06 -29.72
C ALA A 37 6.08 -1.69 -30.43
N GLN A 38 6.22 -0.42 -30.79
CA GLN A 38 7.46 0.15 -31.26
C GLN A 38 8.28 0.56 -30.03
N GLU A 39 9.49 0.02 -29.87
CA GLU A 39 10.42 0.40 -28.79
C GLU A 39 10.83 1.87 -28.96
N SER A 40 10.12 2.77 -28.30
CA SER A 40 10.55 4.15 -28.09
C SER A 40 10.84 4.35 -26.60
N THR A 41 12.06 4.74 -26.28
CA THR A 41 12.43 5.28 -24.96
C THR A 41 11.53 6.48 -24.62
N PRO A 42 10.77 6.48 -23.51
CA PRO A 42 9.85 7.57 -23.23
C PRO A 42 10.57 8.79 -22.66
N SER A 43 10.56 9.87 -23.43
CA SER A 43 10.73 11.25 -22.97
C SER A 43 9.38 11.72 -22.43
N TRP A 44 9.29 12.00 -21.13
CA TRP A 44 8.05 12.36 -20.43
C TRP A 44 7.47 13.74 -20.79
N ASN A 45 7.98 14.41 -21.84
CA ASN A 45 7.56 15.77 -22.21
C ASN A 45 7.02 15.92 -23.63
N ASP A 46 6.93 14.86 -24.44
CA ASP A 46 6.43 14.98 -25.81
C ASP A 46 4.97 14.57 -25.94
N ALA A 47 4.09 15.55 -25.78
CA ALA A 47 2.72 15.48 -26.26
C ALA A 47 2.70 15.54 -27.80
N SER A 48 2.57 14.39 -28.47
CA SER A 48 2.30 14.32 -29.92
C SER A 48 1.61 13.01 -30.33
N THR A 49 0.28 13.09 -30.39
CA THR A 49 -0.74 12.46 -31.28
C THR A 49 -0.37 11.33 -32.27
N THR A 50 -1.17 10.25 -32.25
CA THR A 50 -1.95 9.57 -33.34
C THR A 50 -2.30 8.14 -32.85
N ASP A 51 -3.46 7.49 -32.97
CA ASP A 51 -4.81 7.76 -33.49
C ASP A 51 -5.76 6.75 -32.81
N GLY A 52 -7.00 7.16 -32.48
CA GLY A 52 -8.13 6.23 -32.34
C GLY A 52 -8.50 5.70 -30.94
N ALA A 53 -8.63 6.55 -29.93
CA ALA A 53 -9.43 6.25 -28.73
C ALA A 53 -10.28 7.48 -28.35
N ALA A 54 -11.57 7.25 -28.09
CA ALA A 54 -12.62 8.23 -27.95
C ALA A 54 -12.23 9.45 -27.09
N SER A 55 -12.26 10.63 -27.71
CA SER A 55 -12.04 11.93 -27.07
C SER A 55 -13.21 12.30 -26.16
N ALA A 56 -13.18 11.85 -24.91
CA ALA A 56 -14.14 12.30 -23.88
C ALA A 56 -13.60 13.43 -22.97
N ALA A 57 -12.42 14.01 -23.24
CA ALA A 57 -11.78 14.98 -22.34
C ALA A 57 -11.14 16.19 -23.05
N GLY A 58 -11.93 16.98 -23.79
CA GLY A 58 -11.49 18.23 -24.45
C GLY A 58 -11.10 19.41 -23.54
N GLY A 59 -10.75 19.17 -22.28
CA GLY A 59 -10.24 20.19 -21.36
C GLY A 59 -9.07 19.62 -20.59
N GLY A 60 -7.96 20.37 -20.50
CA GLY A 60 -6.65 19.96 -19.95
C GLY A 60 -6.61 19.56 -18.46
N PHE A 61 -7.67 18.96 -17.93
CA PHE A 61 -7.77 18.42 -16.59
C PHE A 61 -6.85 17.20 -16.39
N CYS A 62 -6.64 16.36 -17.40
CA CYS A 62 -5.78 15.18 -17.27
C CYS A 62 -4.30 15.46 -17.60
N VAL A 63 -3.79 16.60 -17.11
CA VAL A 63 -2.41 17.06 -17.30
C VAL A 63 -1.89 17.65 -15.99
N GLY A 64 -0.60 17.50 -15.73
CA GLY A 64 0.11 18.10 -14.58
C GLY A 64 0.12 17.21 -13.32
N SER A 65 -0.17 17.82 -12.17
CA SER A 65 -0.24 17.15 -10.87
C SER A 65 -1.51 16.31 -10.71
N SER A 66 -1.41 15.28 -9.86
CA SER A 66 -2.57 14.54 -9.36
C SER A 66 -3.58 15.49 -8.73
N LYS A 67 -4.86 15.36 -9.09
CA LYS A 67 -5.93 16.25 -8.63
C LYS A 67 -7.29 15.56 -8.67
N VAL A 68 -8.21 16.10 -7.88
CA VAL A 68 -9.63 15.70 -7.90
C VAL A 68 -10.54 16.92 -7.91
N GLN A 69 -11.62 16.82 -8.69
CA GLN A 69 -12.75 17.74 -8.65
C GLN A 69 -14.01 16.98 -8.24
N HIS A 70 -14.64 17.38 -7.13
CA HIS A 70 -15.87 16.77 -6.64
C HIS A 70 -16.79 17.83 -6.04
N GLY A 71 -18.07 17.85 -6.42
CA GLY A 71 -19.05 18.80 -5.86
C GLY A 71 -18.66 20.28 -6.05
N GLY A 72 -17.90 20.61 -7.10
CA GLY A 72 -17.37 21.96 -7.33
C GLY A 72 -16.10 22.32 -6.56
N VAL A 73 -15.65 21.47 -5.63
CA VAL A 73 -14.37 21.63 -4.91
C VAL A 73 -13.25 20.98 -5.70
N MET A 74 -12.10 21.65 -5.78
CA MET A 74 -10.86 21.15 -6.40
C MET A 74 -9.81 20.90 -5.33
N VAL A 75 -9.13 19.75 -5.38
CA VAL A 75 -7.93 19.44 -4.59
C VAL A 75 -6.78 19.22 -5.57
N ASP A 76 -5.81 20.15 -5.58
CA ASP A 76 -4.64 20.13 -6.46
C ASP A 76 -3.42 20.78 -5.74
N PRO A 77 -2.31 20.04 -5.49
CA PRO A 77 -2.16 18.61 -5.76
C PRO A 77 -2.92 17.75 -4.73
N ALA A 78 -3.51 16.66 -5.19
CA ALA A 78 -4.00 15.59 -4.33
C ALA A 78 -2.84 14.66 -3.97
N SER A 79 -2.66 14.35 -2.69
CA SER A 79 -1.75 13.30 -2.25
C SER A 79 -2.37 11.93 -2.51
N VAL A 80 -1.58 11.01 -3.05
CA VAL A 80 -2.04 9.70 -3.48
C VAL A 80 -1.11 8.62 -2.93
N THR A 81 -1.68 7.61 -2.29
CA THR A 81 -0.99 6.35 -1.99
C THR A 81 -1.58 5.21 -2.81
N SER A 82 -0.84 4.12 -2.94
CA SER A 82 -1.23 2.99 -3.77
C SER A 82 -1.00 1.64 -3.07
N SER A 83 -1.77 0.64 -3.50
CA SER A 83 -1.54 -0.76 -3.14
C SER A 83 -1.77 -1.65 -4.36
N PRO A 84 -0.90 -2.65 -4.60
CA PRO A 84 -1.27 -3.76 -5.47
C PRO A 84 -2.43 -4.54 -4.82
N LEU A 85 -3.32 -5.06 -5.65
CA LEU A 85 -4.39 -5.96 -5.24
C LEU A 85 -4.18 -7.30 -5.94
N VAL A 86 -4.16 -8.37 -5.15
CA VAL A 86 -4.19 -9.75 -5.66
C VAL A 86 -5.41 -10.42 -5.06
N MET A 87 -6.29 -10.90 -5.93
CA MET A 87 -7.52 -11.60 -5.59
C MET A 87 -7.58 -12.90 -6.38
N ASP A 88 -8.33 -13.88 -5.90
CA ASP A 88 -8.44 -15.20 -6.56
C ASP A 88 -8.92 -15.11 -8.02
N CYS A 89 -9.68 -14.07 -8.38
CA CYS A 89 -10.26 -13.90 -9.70
C CYS A 89 -9.60 -12.82 -10.58
N CYS A 90 -8.79 -11.93 -10.00
CA CYS A 90 -8.26 -10.77 -10.71
C CYS A 90 -7.04 -10.14 -10.02
N SER A 91 -6.29 -9.36 -10.79
CA SER A 91 -5.27 -8.45 -10.29
C SER A 91 -5.79 -7.01 -10.32
N GLY A 92 -5.22 -6.13 -9.52
CA GLY A 92 -5.69 -4.75 -9.47
C GLY A 92 -4.72 -3.79 -8.83
N PHE A 93 -5.09 -2.52 -8.89
CA PHE A 93 -4.46 -1.44 -8.15
C PHE A 93 -5.54 -0.74 -7.34
N MET A 94 -5.21 -0.38 -6.10
CA MET A 94 -5.98 0.56 -5.31
C MET A 94 -5.18 1.86 -5.21
N PHE A 95 -5.82 2.97 -5.51
CA PHE A 95 -5.32 4.31 -5.28
C PHE A 95 -6.15 4.98 -4.21
N ARG A 96 -5.52 5.56 -3.19
CA ARG A 96 -6.18 6.33 -2.16
C ARG A 96 -5.76 7.79 -2.27
N LEU A 97 -6.73 8.67 -2.47
CA LEU A 97 -6.53 10.11 -2.47
C LEU A 97 -6.83 10.64 -1.06
N HIS A 98 -5.85 11.27 -0.44
CA HIS A 98 -5.94 11.84 0.91
C HIS A 98 -6.59 13.22 0.86
N THR A 99 -7.92 13.23 0.76
CA THR A 99 -8.74 14.42 0.48
C THR A 99 -9.66 14.81 1.64
N LYS A 100 -9.57 14.11 2.77
CA LYS A 100 -10.49 14.29 3.90
C LYS A 100 -10.57 15.72 4.42
N SER A 101 -9.48 16.47 4.44
CA SER A 101 -9.48 17.84 4.96
C SER A 101 -10.20 18.83 4.04
N GLN A 102 -10.27 18.57 2.73
CA GLN A 102 -10.92 19.45 1.74
C GLN A 102 -12.31 18.97 1.32
N LEU A 103 -12.52 17.66 1.20
CA LEU A 103 -13.77 17.04 0.74
C LEU A 103 -14.59 16.40 1.87
N GLY A 104 -14.07 16.42 3.11
CA GLY A 104 -14.70 15.73 4.25
C GLY A 104 -14.52 14.21 4.23
N THR A 105 -13.94 13.65 3.16
CA THR A 105 -13.67 12.22 3.00
C THR A 105 -12.45 11.97 2.11
N ASP A 106 -11.79 10.84 2.33
CA ASP A 106 -10.81 10.31 1.37
C ASP A 106 -11.52 9.57 0.25
N LEU A 107 -10.92 9.56 -0.93
CA LEU A 107 -11.42 8.83 -2.07
C LEU A 107 -10.56 7.60 -2.32
N SER A 108 -11.21 6.51 -2.68
CA SER A 108 -10.54 5.29 -3.13
C SER A 108 -10.94 5.01 -4.58
N VAL A 109 -9.95 4.73 -5.41
CA VAL A 109 -10.13 4.27 -6.78
C VAL A 109 -9.52 2.89 -6.90
N ILE A 110 -10.34 1.92 -7.29
CA ILE A 110 -9.89 0.56 -7.54
C ILE A 110 -9.96 0.32 -9.04
N VAL A 111 -8.86 -0.15 -9.61
CA VAL A 111 -8.84 -0.68 -10.97
C VAL A 111 -8.56 -2.18 -10.87
N LYS A 112 -9.44 -2.99 -11.44
CA LYS A 112 -9.31 -4.46 -11.51
C LYS A 112 -9.15 -4.89 -12.94
N SER A 113 -8.40 -5.95 -13.15
CA SER A 113 -8.22 -6.64 -14.42
C SER A 113 -8.36 -8.15 -14.19
N PHE A 114 -9.20 -8.81 -14.99
CA PHE A 114 -9.27 -10.28 -15.01
C PHE A 114 -8.02 -10.93 -15.65
N GLU A 115 -7.18 -10.11 -16.28
CA GLU A 115 -5.88 -10.50 -16.81
C GLU A 115 -4.76 -9.79 -16.04
N MET A 116 -3.53 -10.29 -16.16
CA MET A 116 -2.37 -9.55 -15.65
C MET A 116 -2.20 -8.25 -16.45
N PHE A 117 -1.97 -7.14 -15.75
CA PHE A 117 -1.62 -5.89 -16.41
C PHE A 117 -0.34 -6.04 -17.24
N ARG A 118 -0.34 -5.41 -18.41
CA ARG A 118 0.83 -5.17 -19.25
C ARG A 118 1.10 -3.68 -19.35
N SER A 119 2.29 -3.29 -19.77
CA SER A 119 2.54 -1.91 -20.16
C SER A 119 1.64 -1.52 -21.33
N GLY A 120 1.02 -0.35 -21.25
CA GLY A 120 0.13 0.17 -22.30
C GLY A 120 -0.99 1.04 -21.76
N ASP A 121 -1.85 1.45 -22.69
CA ASP A 121 -3.01 2.28 -22.44
C ASP A 121 -4.30 1.44 -22.41
N TYR A 122 -5.14 1.74 -21.42
CA TYR A 122 -6.42 1.09 -21.20
C TYR A 122 -7.51 2.15 -21.15
N ALA A 123 -8.64 1.88 -21.81
CA ALA A 123 -9.81 2.74 -21.76
C ALA A 123 -10.86 2.18 -20.77
N PHE A 124 -11.55 3.08 -20.06
CA PHE A 124 -12.74 2.77 -19.28
C PHE A 124 -13.97 3.33 -19.99
N GLY A 125 -15.07 2.58 -19.98
CA GLY A 125 -16.32 3.06 -20.53
C GLY A 125 -17.40 2.00 -20.70
N PRO A 126 -18.44 2.29 -21.50
CA PRO A 126 -19.60 1.42 -21.67
C PRO A 126 -19.29 0.12 -22.41
N GLU A 127 -18.25 0.13 -23.24
CA GLU A 127 -17.70 -1.09 -23.81
C GLU A 127 -16.95 -1.85 -22.71
N LYS A 128 -17.47 -3.03 -22.33
CA LYS A 128 -16.86 -3.89 -21.31
C LYS A 128 -15.51 -4.40 -21.82
N GLY A 129 -14.45 -3.62 -21.58
CA GLY A 129 -13.08 -4.10 -21.63
C GLY A 129 -12.79 -5.07 -20.47
N PRO A 130 -11.59 -5.65 -20.42
CA PRO A 130 -11.18 -6.54 -19.32
C PRO A 130 -11.00 -5.80 -17.99
N LEU A 131 -11.09 -4.46 -17.99
CA LEU A 131 -10.92 -3.63 -16.81
C LEU A 131 -12.25 -3.20 -16.19
N GLU A 132 -12.27 -3.22 -14.86
CA GLU A 132 -13.33 -2.62 -14.06
C GLU A 132 -12.71 -1.51 -13.20
N VAL A 133 -13.34 -0.34 -13.19
CA VAL A 133 -12.96 0.78 -12.33
C VAL A 133 -14.08 1.11 -11.36
N THR A 134 -13.73 1.31 -10.10
CA THR A 134 -14.66 1.63 -9.03
C THR A 134 -14.15 2.82 -8.25
N VAL A 135 -14.99 3.85 -8.10
CA VAL A 135 -14.71 5.01 -7.24
C VAL A 135 -15.65 4.99 -6.03
N SER A 136 -15.08 5.16 -4.85
CA SER A 136 -15.80 5.28 -3.58
C SER A 136 -15.19 6.38 -2.71
N GLY A 137 -15.96 6.87 -1.75
CA GLY A 137 -15.48 7.80 -0.73
C GLY A 137 -15.78 7.28 0.66
N GLY A 138 -14.87 7.52 1.60
CA GLY A 138 -14.97 7.08 2.99
C GLY A 138 -14.83 5.57 3.15
N ASP A 139 -15.51 5.02 4.16
CA ASP A 139 -15.44 3.59 4.52
C ASP A 139 -16.45 2.73 3.74
N VAL A 140 -16.86 3.19 2.55
CA VAL A 140 -17.74 2.42 1.67
C VAL A 140 -17.02 1.15 1.25
N PRO A 141 -17.66 -0.04 1.34
CA PRO A 141 -17.03 -1.29 0.95
C PRO A 141 -16.41 -1.20 -0.45
N LEU A 142 -15.21 -1.75 -0.60
CA LEU A 142 -14.41 -1.69 -1.84
C LEU A 142 -15.14 -2.24 -3.09
N TRP A 143 -16.16 -3.08 -2.88
CA TRP A 143 -16.94 -3.74 -3.93
C TRP A 143 -18.19 -2.96 -4.34
N SER A 144 -18.54 -1.91 -3.60
CA SER A 144 -19.65 -1.03 -3.90
C SER A 144 -19.10 0.31 -4.34
N GLY A 145 -19.14 0.57 -5.64
CA GLY A 145 -18.83 1.90 -6.12
C GLY A 145 -19.25 2.13 -7.54
N THR A 146 -18.81 3.25 -8.06
CA THR A 146 -19.35 3.80 -9.29
C THR A 146 -18.39 3.59 -10.45
N ALA A 147 -18.92 3.11 -11.58
CA ALA A 147 -18.18 3.03 -12.83
C ALA A 147 -17.91 4.44 -13.39
N GLY A 148 -16.76 4.61 -14.03
CA GLY A 148 -16.39 5.85 -14.70
C GLY A 148 -15.89 5.60 -16.11
N THR A 149 -15.85 6.67 -16.90
CA THR A 149 -15.23 6.71 -18.23
C THR A 149 -13.87 7.38 -18.12
N GLY A 150 -12.88 6.92 -18.88
CA GLY A 150 -11.54 7.48 -18.78
C GLY A 150 -10.46 6.62 -19.39
N SER A 151 -9.23 6.81 -18.92
CA SER A 151 -8.07 6.03 -19.32
C SER A 151 -7.12 5.74 -18.16
N LEU A 152 -6.43 4.62 -18.25
CA LEU A 152 -5.31 4.24 -17.40
C LEU A 152 -4.11 3.98 -18.32
N HIS A 153 -2.99 4.62 -18.03
CA HIS A 153 -1.69 4.27 -18.59
C HIS A 153 -0.92 3.47 -17.54
N VAL A 154 -0.39 2.30 -17.91
CA VAL A 154 0.45 1.47 -17.05
C VAL A 154 1.81 1.32 -17.70
N GLN A 155 2.87 1.52 -16.93
CA GLN A 155 4.23 1.19 -17.31
C GLN A 155 4.81 0.20 -16.29
N ILE A 156 4.96 -1.04 -16.73
CA ILE A 156 5.65 -2.10 -15.98
C ILE A 156 7.11 -2.09 -16.45
N PRO A 157 8.07 -1.83 -15.55
CA PRO A 157 9.49 -1.86 -15.88
C PRO A 157 9.93 -3.29 -16.21
N ALA A 158 11.02 -3.43 -16.96
CA ALA A 158 11.55 -4.74 -17.34
C ALA A 158 12.24 -5.48 -16.18
N GLY A 159 12.63 -4.76 -15.11
CA GLY A 159 13.24 -5.33 -13.92
C GLY A 159 12.23 -5.58 -12.81
N ASP A 160 12.45 -6.63 -12.02
CA ASP A 160 11.59 -7.02 -10.88
C ASP A 160 11.70 -6.07 -9.67
N ASP A 161 12.68 -5.16 -9.70
CA ASP A 161 13.04 -4.27 -8.60
C ASP A 161 12.61 -2.81 -8.82
N ASP A 162 11.91 -2.49 -9.90
CA ASP A 162 11.38 -1.15 -10.16
C ASP A 162 9.86 -1.09 -9.92
N PRO A 163 9.32 0.06 -9.46
CA PRO A 163 7.88 0.20 -9.24
C PRO A 163 7.13 0.24 -10.57
N ILE A 164 5.92 -0.31 -10.58
CA ILE A 164 4.97 -0.06 -11.67
C ILE A 164 4.57 1.41 -11.59
N ARG A 165 4.56 2.11 -12.72
CA ARG A 165 4.07 3.48 -12.82
C ARG A 165 2.69 3.48 -13.46
N ALA A 166 1.77 4.25 -12.90
CA ALA A 166 0.42 4.37 -13.41
C ALA A 166 -0.04 5.82 -13.46
N SER A 167 -0.73 6.19 -14.54
CA SER A 167 -1.44 7.46 -14.66
C SER A 167 -2.89 7.19 -14.98
N LEU A 168 -3.80 7.84 -14.27
CA LEU A 168 -5.24 7.61 -14.37
C LEU A 168 -5.97 8.92 -14.67
N CYS A 169 -6.83 8.93 -15.68
CA CYS A 169 -7.76 10.01 -15.97
C CYS A 169 -9.17 9.43 -15.93
N LEU A 170 -10.04 9.92 -15.04
CA LEU A 170 -11.35 9.33 -14.83
C LEU A 170 -12.43 10.39 -14.61
N GLN A 171 -13.60 10.17 -15.18
CA GLN A 171 -14.83 10.88 -14.87
C GLN A 171 -15.90 9.89 -14.43
N VAL A 172 -16.53 10.16 -13.29
CA VAL A 172 -17.50 9.26 -12.66
C VAL A 172 -18.90 9.53 -13.21
N GLU A 173 -19.47 8.52 -13.88
CA GLU A 173 -20.76 8.60 -14.58
C GLU A 173 -21.80 7.65 -13.96
N ALA A 174 -22.18 7.82 -12.69
CA ALA A 174 -23.45 7.27 -12.19
C ALA A 174 -24.41 8.34 -11.70
N PRO A 175 -25.46 8.64 -12.48
CA PRO A 175 -26.56 9.47 -12.02
C PRO A 175 -27.11 8.98 -10.67
N GLY A 176 -27.27 9.90 -9.72
CA GLY A 176 -27.79 9.61 -8.38
C GLY A 176 -26.79 8.98 -7.41
N GLY A 177 -25.59 8.60 -7.86
CA GLY A 177 -24.50 8.17 -6.98
C GLY A 177 -23.87 9.36 -6.25
N SER A 178 -23.38 9.14 -5.02
CA SER A 178 -22.70 10.17 -4.23
C SER A 178 -21.43 10.69 -4.91
N MET A 179 -20.84 9.93 -5.84
CA MET A 179 -19.64 10.29 -6.59
C MET A 179 -19.93 10.83 -8.00
N HIS A 180 -21.20 11.05 -8.37
CA HIS A 180 -21.56 11.55 -9.70
C HIS A 180 -20.83 12.86 -10.05
N GLY A 181 -20.28 12.94 -11.25
CA GLY A 181 -19.58 14.15 -11.73
C GLY A 181 -18.19 14.36 -11.15
N THR A 182 -17.70 13.42 -10.33
CA THR A 182 -16.30 13.45 -9.85
C THR A 182 -15.34 13.28 -11.03
N ARG A 183 -14.29 14.11 -11.07
CA ARG A 183 -13.20 14.00 -12.04
C ARG A 183 -11.90 13.79 -11.30
N LEU A 184 -11.11 12.82 -11.73
CA LEU A 184 -9.85 12.41 -11.11
C LEU A 184 -8.76 12.42 -12.16
N PHE A 185 -7.62 12.97 -11.81
CA PHE A 185 -6.39 12.78 -12.56
C PHE A 185 -5.31 12.36 -11.58
N LEU A 186 -4.69 11.21 -11.78
CA LEU A 186 -3.57 10.72 -11.00
C LEU A 186 -2.37 10.64 -11.95
N SER A 187 -1.28 11.30 -11.59
CA SER A 187 -0.10 11.44 -12.43
C SER A 187 1.09 10.71 -11.80
N ASP A 188 1.72 9.81 -12.55
CA ASP A 188 2.95 9.09 -12.17
C ASP A 188 2.89 8.42 -10.79
N ILE A 189 1.82 7.66 -10.54
CA ILE A 189 1.64 6.92 -9.29
C ILE A 189 2.55 5.70 -9.29
N LEU A 190 3.38 5.60 -8.25
CA LEU A 190 4.21 4.44 -7.99
C LEU A 190 3.38 3.35 -7.32
N ILE A 191 3.47 2.13 -7.83
CA ILE A 191 2.87 0.93 -7.24
C ILE A 191 4.00 -0.05 -6.98
N ALA A 192 4.26 -0.32 -5.70
CA ALA A 192 5.31 -1.25 -5.29
C ALA A 192 5.00 -2.69 -5.76
N PRO A 193 5.96 -3.40 -6.38
CA PRO A 193 5.83 -4.83 -6.64
C PRO A 193 5.87 -5.62 -5.34
N TRP A 194 5.37 -6.86 -5.37
CA TRP A 194 5.36 -7.75 -4.20
C TRP A 194 6.75 -8.07 -3.65
N SER A 195 7.77 -8.08 -4.53
CA SER A 195 9.18 -8.25 -4.16
C SER A 195 9.67 -7.20 -3.15
N TRP A 196 9.02 -6.02 -3.10
CA TRP A 196 9.39 -4.93 -2.21
C TRP A 196 8.85 -5.04 -0.79
N GLN A 197 8.23 -6.16 -0.41
CA GLN A 197 7.66 -6.32 0.93
C GLN A 197 8.65 -6.00 2.06
N ASN A 198 9.94 -6.25 1.86
CA ASN A 198 11.02 -6.04 2.83
C ASN A 198 11.60 -4.60 2.85
N ARG A 199 11.12 -3.69 2.00
CA ARG A 199 11.62 -2.30 1.97
C ARG A 199 11.22 -1.50 3.20
N PHE A 200 10.16 -1.89 3.89
CA PHE A 200 9.80 -1.39 5.21
C PHE A 200 9.33 -2.55 6.06
N GLU A 201 9.90 -2.71 7.25
CA GLU A 201 9.52 -3.79 8.16
C GLU A 201 9.55 -3.34 9.62
N ILE A 202 8.70 -3.97 10.44
CA ILE A 202 8.80 -3.97 11.89
C ILE A 202 9.00 -5.43 12.32
N ARG A 203 10.13 -5.74 12.95
CA ARG A 203 10.49 -7.09 13.38
C ARG A 203 10.64 -7.14 14.89
N LEU A 204 10.13 -8.20 15.51
CA LEU A 204 10.47 -8.54 16.90
C LEU A 204 11.92 -9.04 16.99
N LEU A 205 12.46 -9.08 18.20
CA LEU A 205 13.73 -9.77 18.44
C LEU A 205 13.53 -11.29 18.42
N ALA A 206 14.50 -12.03 17.90
CA ALA A 206 14.52 -13.50 17.96
C ALA A 206 14.80 -14.01 19.38
N ASP A 207 15.61 -13.27 20.15
CA ASP A 207 15.83 -13.57 21.57
C ASP A 207 14.66 -13.03 22.39
N THR A 208 13.68 -13.90 22.66
CA THR A 208 12.49 -13.57 23.44
C THR A 208 12.77 -13.38 24.93
N SER A 209 14.01 -13.57 25.40
CA SER A 209 14.39 -13.31 26.79
C SER A 209 14.73 -11.84 27.06
N LEU A 210 14.99 -11.06 26.00
CA LEU A 210 15.29 -9.64 26.09
C LEU A 210 14.01 -8.81 26.11
N ASN A 211 13.87 -7.94 27.11
CA ASN A 211 12.91 -6.84 27.10
C ASN A 211 13.51 -5.57 26.47
N ALA A 212 12.70 -4.52 26.29
CA ALA A 212 13.16 -3.31 25.63
C ALA A 212 14.25 -2.55 26.42
N GLU A 213 14.19 -2.56 27.76
CA GLU A 213 15.22 -1.94 28.63
C GLU A 213 16.57 -2.65 28.55
N GLN A 214 16.58 -3.95 28.28
CA GLN A 214 17.81 -4.70 28.05
C GLN A 214 18.30 -4.49 26.61
N ALA A 215 17.40 -4.58 25.62
CA ALA A 215 17.73 -4.41 24.22
C ALA A 215 18.36 -3.04 23.92
N LYS A 216 17.88 -1.95 24.56
CA LYS A 216 18.42 -0.60 24.35
C LYS A 216 19.88 -0.43 24.79
N LYS A 217 20.40 -1.34 25.61
CA LYS A 217 21.80 -1.32 26.10
C LYS A 217 22.75 -2.03 25.13
N LEU A 218 22.21 -2.69 24.11
CA LEU A 218 22.97 -3.40 23.10
C LEU A 218 23.07 -2.55 21.83
N PRO A 219 24.17 -2.65 21.06
CA PRO A 219 24.24 -2.04 19.74
C PRO A 219 23.10 -2.54 18.85
N LEU A 220 22.38 -1.64 18.18
CA LEU A 220 21.25 -2.00 17.28
C LEU A 220 21.61 -3.13 16.30
N GLN A 221 22.83 -3.09 15.76
CA GLN A 221 23.31 -4.07 14.79
C GLN A 221 23.60 -5.47 15.37
N SER A 222 23.69 -5.58 16.71
CA SER A 222 23.93 -6.85 17.40
C SER A 222 22.63 -7.60 17.74
N LEU A 223 21.48 -6.94 17.64
CA LEU A 223 20.18 -7.53 17.99
C LEU A 223 19.77 -8.57 16.94
N SER A 224 19.59 -9.82 17.38
CA SER A 224 19.05 -10.90 16.53
C SER A 224 17.56 -10.67 16.30
N LEU A 225 17.14 -10.63 15.03
CA LEU A 225 15.75 -10.35 14.63
C LEU A 225 15.00 -11.64 14.32
N ALA A 226 13.70 -11.66 14.61
CA ALA A 226 12.82 -12.75 14.19
C ALA A 226 12.82 -12.87 12.65
N SER A 227 12.64 -14.10 12.14
CA SER A 227 12.63 -14.37 10.70
C SER A 227 11.45 -13.72 9.99
N GLU A 228 10.30 -13.67 10.65
CA GLU A 228 9.08 -13.05 10.13
C GLU A 228 8.88 -11.65 10.72
N PRO A 229 8.58 -10.64 9.89
CA PRO A 229 8.17 -9.33 10.38
C PRO A 229 6.73 -9.36 10.90
N ILE A 230 6.46 -8.56 11.94
CA ILE A 230 5.08 -8.32 12.42
C ILE A 230 4.37 -7.27 11.56
N VAL A 231 5.14 -6.44 10.85
CA VAL A 231 4.66 -5.50 9.83
C VAL A 231 5.63 -5.50 8.66
N HIS A 232 5.14 -5.57 7.43
CA HIS A 232 5.94 -5.37 6.23
C HIS A 232 5.20 -4.44 5.24
N LEU A 233 5.91 -3.92 4.24
CA LEU A 233 5.41 -2.87 3.35
C LEU A 233 4.05 -3.19 2.70
N MET A 234 3.85 -4.45 2.29
CA MET A 234 2.63 -4.88 1.60
C MET A 234 1.40 -4.95 2.53
N LEU A 235 1.58 -5.03 3.86
CA LEU A 235 0.46 -4.95 4.81
C LEU A 235 -0.09 -3.52 4.94
N LEU A 236 0.65 -2.54 4.45
CA LEU A 236 0.32 -1.13 4.62
C LEU A 236 -0.61 -0.69 3.50
N GLN A 237 -1.71 -0.02 3.86
CA GLN A 237 -2.39 0.84 2.91
C GLN A 237 -1.59 2.13 2.71
N TRP A 238 -1.16 2.75 3.82
CA TRP A 238 -0.37 3.96 3.84
C TRP A 238 0.20 4.23 5.24
N TYR A 239 1.13 5.19 5.29
CA TYR A 239 1.79 5.68 6.49
C TYR A 239 1.69 7.20 6.52
N GLU A 240 1.05 7.76 7.54
CA GLU A 240 1.00 9.21 7.78
C GLU A 240 2.33 9.69 8.34
N TRP A 241 3.08 10.48 7.57
CA TRP A 241 4.37 10.96 8.02
C TRP A 241 4.25 11.86 9.25
N SER A 242 3.32 12.81 9.22
CA SER A 242 3.17 13.84 10.26
C SER A 242 2.82 13.29 11.65
N THR A 243 2.09 12.17 11.72
CA THR A 243 1.65 11.57 12.98
C THR A 243 2.34 10.25 13.32
N HIS A 244 3.09 9.68 12.36
CA HIS A 244 3.63 8.31 12.39
C HIS A 244 2.53 7.26 12.63
N THR A 245 1.39 7.47 11.97
CA THR A 245 0.25 6.54 11.98
C THR A 245 0.37 5.61 10.79
N LEU A 246 0.21 4.32 11.05
CA LEU A 246 0.28 3.27 10.06
C LEU A 246 -1.10 2.67 9.91
N THR A 247 -1.58 2.58 8.67
CA THR A 247 -2.91 2.05 8.35
C THR A 247 -2.77 0.77 7.54
N TRP A 248 -3.54 -0.25 7.93
CA TRP A 248 -3.57 -1.54 7.26
C TRP A 248 -4.26 -1.46 5.91
N ASP A 249 -3.84 -2.30 4.98
CA ASP A 249 -4.66 -2.58 3.81
C ASP A 249 -6.01 -3.21 4.20
N SER A 250 -6.91 -3.35 3.24
CA SER A 250 -8.25 -3.89 3.47
C SER A 250 -8.31 -5.36 3.87
N TRP A 251 -7.20 -6.08 3.75
CA TRP A 251 -7.09 -7.51 4.05
C TRP A 251 -6.49 -7.78 5.42
N HIS A 252 -5.96 -6.75 6.07
CA HIS A 252 -5.31 -6.83 7.37
C HIS A 252 -6.05 -5.97 8.40
N ASN A 253 -5.91 -6.37 9.66
CA ASN A 253 -6.38 -5.57 10.79
C ASN A 253 -5.51 -5.87 12.00
N SER A 254 -5.57 -4.97 12.98
CA SER A 254 -4.75 -5.10 14.18
C SER A 254 -5.07 -6.30 15.05
N GLN A 255 -6.25 -6.91 14.94
CA GLN A 255 -6.57 -8.10 15.75
C GLN A 255 -5.66 -9.28 15.36
N ILE A 256 -5.32 -9.40 14.07
CA ILE A 256 -4.37 -10.40 13.59
C ILE A 256 -3.01 -10.17 14.25
N LEU A 257 -2.48 -8.95 14.18
CA LEU A 257 -1.24 -8.57 14.86
C LEU A 257 -1.28 -8.94 16.35
N LEU A 258 -2.31 -8.49 17.08
CA LEU A 258 -2.44 -8.72 18.52
C LEU A 258 -2.47 -10.21 18.89
N ASN A 259 -3.06 -11.06 18.05
CA ASN A 259 -3.11 -12.50 18.28
C ASN A 259 -1.75 -13.21 18.10
N TYR A 260 -0.82 -12.61 17.34
CA TYR A 260 0.52 -13.16 17.10
C TYR A 260 1.58 -12.64 18.06
N LEU A 261 1.28 -11.59 18.83
CA LEU A 261 2.25 -11.00 19.75
C LEU A 261 2.48 -11.90 20.97
N PRO A 262 3.74 -12.13 21.36
CA PRO A 262 4.07 -12.62 22.70
C PRO A 262 3.50 -11.73 23.80
N GLU A 263 3.43 -12.26 25.02
CA GLU A 263 3.03 -11.48 26.19
C GLU A 263 3.98 -10.27 26.38
N VAL A 264 3.39 -9.08 26.51
CA VAL A 264 4.15 -7.84 26.74
C VAL A 264 4.44 -7.69 28.23
N GLY A 265 5.71 -7.89 28.59
CA GLY A 265 6.19 -7.71 29.96
C GLY A 265 6.19 -6.26 30.44
N SER A 266 6.51 -6.06 31.73
CA SER A 266 6.56 -4.73 32.37
C SER A 266 7.57 -3.76 31.77
N TYR A 267 8.51 -4.23 30.95
CA TYR A 267 9.53 -3.40 30.28
C TYR A 267 9.34 -3.39 28.75
N GLY A 268 8.16 -3.76 28.27
CA GLY A 268 7.82 -3.77 26.86
C GLY A 268 8.45 -4.93 26.09
N LEU A 269 7.86 -5.20 24.92
CA LEU A 269 8.34 -6.20 23.96
C LEU A 269 9.11 -5.45 22.86
N PRO A 270 10.44 -5.63 22.73
CA PRO A 270 11.25 -4.86 21.77
C PRO A 270 10.96 -5.23 20.32
N PHE A 271 11.00 -4.23 19.46
CA PHE A 271 10.98 -4.39 18.00
C PHE A 271 12.03 -3.51 17.34
N VAL A 272 12.43 -3.85 16.12
CA VAL A 272 13.31 -3.05 15.28
C VAL A 272 12.58 -2.66 14.01
N VAL A 273 12.68 -1.40 13.61
CA VAL A 273 12.24 -0.92 12.30
C VAL A 273 13.37 -1.05 11.30
N LEU A 274 13.06 -1.59 10.13
CA LEU A 274 13.98 -1.71 9.01
C LEU A 274 13.46 -0.89 7.82
N ALA A 275 14.39 -0.29 7.09
CA ALA A 275 14.14 0.35 5.81
C ALA A 275 15.18 -0.14 4.80
N ASP A 276 14.72 -0.66 3.66
CA ASP A 276 15.57 -1.26 2.63
C ASP A 276 16.56 -2.32 3.19
N GLY A 277 16.06 -3.14 4.13
CA GLY A 277 16.85 -4.18 4.80
C GLY A 277 17.82 -3.67 5.89
N GLU A 278 17.96 -2.35 6.07
CA GLU A 278 18.82 -1.77 7.09
C GLU A 278 18.06 -1.52 8.39
N ARG A 279 18.66 -1.87 9.54
CA ARG A 279 18.10 -1.50 10.85
C ARG A 279 18.16 0.01 11.05
N VAL A 280 17.00 0.62 11.31
CA VAL A 280 16.85 2.06 11.52
C VAL A 280 16.85 2.39 13.00
N TYR A 281 15.89 1.84 13.76
CA TYR A 281 15.77 2.11 15.19
C TYR A 281 15.16 0.95 15.98
N LEU A 282 15.41 0.96 17.29
CA LEU A 282 14.78 0.10 18.28
C LEU A 282 13.55 0.82 18.87
N GLY A 283 12.41 0.14 18.91
CA GLY A 283 11.22 0.57 19.62
C GLY A 283 10.68 -0.52 20.55
N ALA A 284 9.52 -0.28 21.15
CA ALA A 284 8.87 -1.26 22.02
C ALA A 284 7.34 -1.26 21.89
N LEU A 285 6.75 -2.45 21.91
CA LEU A 285 5.31 -2.61 22.16
C LEU A 285 5.09 -2.50 23.67
N THR A 286 4.10 -1.70 24.08
CA THR A 286 3.79 -1.44 25.49
C THR A 286 2.35 -1.82 25.81
N GLY A 287 2.15 -2.43 26.98
CA GLY A 287 0.83 -2.75 27.53
C GLY A 287 0.43 -1.81 28.66
N PRO A 288 -0.77 -1.99 29.26
CA PRO A 288 -1.27 -1.14 30.35
C PRO A 288 -0.34 -1.04 31.57
N ASN A 289 0.45 -2.09 31.81
CA ASN A 289 1.34 -2.20 32.98
C ASN A 289 2.82 -2.03 32.63
N THR A 290 3.14 -1.52 31.44
CA THR A 290 4.52 -1.28 31.02
C THR A 290 5.06 0.00 31.64
N VAL A 291 6.27 -0.07 32.20
CA VAL A 291 7.03 1.10 32.67
C VAL A 291 7.28 2.03 31.48
N LYS A 292 7.12 3.35 31.70
CA LYS A 292 7.29 4.34 30.63
C LYS A 292 8.72 4.29 30.05
N LEU A 293 8.82 3.95 28.77
CA LEU A 293 10.07 3.91 28.01
C LEU A 293 10.25 5.25 27.29
N GLN A 294 10.98 6.20 27.90
CA GLN A 294 11.06 7.57 27.36
C GLN A 294 12.08 7.74 26.24
N ASP A 295 13.02 6.82 26.08
CA ASP A 295 14.19 7.03 25.20
C ASP A 295 14.07 6.30 23.86
N ILE A 296 12.97 5.58 23.62
CA ILE A 296 12.71 4.85 22.37
C ILE A 296 11.25 5.03 21.95
N PRO A 297 10.94 4.97 20.64
CA PRO A 297 9.57 4.98 20.16
C PRO A 297 8.76 3.79 20.68
N THR A 298 7.46 3.99 20.89
CA THR A 298 6.58 2.94 21.44
C THR A 298 5.31 2.75 20.63
N ILE A 299 4.81 1.52 20.55
CA ILE A 299 3.45 1.22 20.07
C ILE A 299 2.62 0.79 21.28
N SER A 300 1.64 1.61 21.64
CA SER A 300 0.75 1.34 22.77
C SER A 300 -0.35 0.36 22.35
N LEU A 301 -0.26 -0.90 22.80
CA LEU A 301 -1.25 -1.92 22.46
C LEU A 301 -2.69 -1.56 22.87
N PRO A 302 -2.93 -0.88 24.01
CA PRO A 302 -4.27 -0.39 24.34
C PRO A 302 -4.86 0.63 23.35
N ASP A 303 -4.00 1.34 22.61
CA ASP A 303 -4.40 2.39 21.66
C ASP A 303 -4.41 1.91 20.20
N VAL A 304 -4.06 0.63 19.97
CA VAL A 304 -4.12 0.00 18.65
C VAL A 304 -5.59 -0.12 18.23
N LYS A 305 -5.90 0.40 17.03
CA LYS A 305 -7.25 0.38 16.46
C LYS A 305 -7.36 -0.69 15.37
N PRO A 306 -8.56 -1.15 14.97
CA PRO A 306 -8.71 -2.14 13.92
C PRO A 306 -7.99 -1.78 12.61
N GLU A 307 -8.06 -0.50 12.22
CA GLU A 307 -7.51 0.04 10.97
C GLU A 307 -6.00 0.31 11.01
N GLY A 308 -5.37 0.31 12.18
CA GLY A 308 -3.98 0.71 12.28
C GLY A 308 -3.52 1.07 13.69
N PHE A 309 -2.33 1.64 13.77
CA PHE A 309 -1.78 2.11 15.03
C PHE A 309 -0.81 3.26 14.82
N ARG A 310 -0.56 4.00 15.89
CA ARG A 310 0.45 5.05 15.94
C ARG A 310 1.70 4.55 16.63
N ILE A 311 2.85 4.90 16.07
CA ILE A 311 4.13 4.78 16.77
C ILE A 311 4.31 6.09 17.52
N GLU A 312 4.43 6.09 18.84
CA GLU A 312 4.66 7.29 19.66
C GLU A 312 6.16 7.66 19.70
N PRO A 313 6.49 8.96 19.83
CA PRO A 313 7.87 9.46 19.81
C PRO A 313 8.71 9.02 21.01
N ALA A 314 10.03 9.01 20.82
CA ALA A 314 10.99 9.10 21.92
C ALA A 314 11.10 10.56 22.43
N SER A 315 11.51 10.74 23.68
CA SER A 315 11.50 12.05 24.36
C SER A 315 12.66 12.98 23.99
N SER A 316 13.75 12.46 23.41
CA SER A 316 14.99 13.21 23.19
C SER A 316 15.26 13.49 21.71
N HIS A 317 15.52 12.43 20.94
CA HIS A 317 15.66 12.46 19.50
C HIS A 317 14.67 11.46 18.92
N ASP A 318 13.92 11.88 17.91
CA ASP A 318 12.91 11.03 17.30
C ASP A 318 13.49 10.26 16.12
N PRO A 319 13.83 8.97 16.28
CA PRO A 319 14.41 8.20 15.19
C PRO A 319 13.37 7.80 14.13
N ARG A 320 12.08 8.09 14.36
CA ARG A 320 11.03 7.85 13.37
C ARG A 320 11.18 8.77 12.15
N ASP A 321 11.85 9.90 12.31
CA ASP A 321 12.15 10.87 11.24
C ASP A 321 13.35 10.47 10.36
N ASP A 322 13.92 9.27 10.52
CA ASP A 322 15.05 8.83 9.71
C ASP A 322 14.69 8.85 8.21
N PRO A 323 15.48 9.54 7.36
CA PRO A 323 15.15 9.73 5.95
C PRO A 323 15.11 8.42 5.15
N ARG A 324 15.69 7.33 5.66
CA ARG A 324 15.56 6.01 5.02
C ARG A 324 14.13 5.50 5.07
N ILE A 325 13.40 5.76 6.16
CA ILE A 325 11.99 5.36 6.30
C ILE A 325 11.13 6.11 5.29
N SER A 326 11.23 7.45 5.26
CA SER A 326 10.44 8.26 4.33
C SER A 326 10.77 7.92 2.88
N LYS A 327 12.04 7.68 2.54
CA LYS A 327 12.45 7.22 1.20
C LYS A 327 11.81 5.89 0.82
N ALA A 328 11.88 4.88 1.70
CA ALA A 328 11.31 3.56 1.44
C ALA A 328 9.79 3.62 1.22
N LEU A 329 9.07 4.37 2.08
CA LEU A 329 7.62 4.53 1.99
C LEU A 329 7.21 5.38 0.78
N ALA A 330 7.88 6.50 0.52
CA ALA A 330 7.56 7.39 -0.59
C ALA A 330 7.78 6.72 -1.95
N SER A 331 8.94 6.08 -2.14
CA SER A 331 9.24 5.37 -3.39
C SER A 331 8.32 4.17 -3.64
N SER A 332 7.66 3.67 -2.60
CA SER A 332 6.68 2.57 -2.67
C SER A 332 5.22 3.03 -2.83
N GLY A 333 4.98 4.34 -2.91
CA GLY A 333 3.62 4.88 -2.96
C GLY A 333 2.83 4.69 -1.65
N LYS A 334 3.50 4.52 -0.51
CA LYS A 334 2.87 4.29 0.80
C LYS A 334 2.88 5.52 1.71
N LEU A 335 3.64 6.55 1.39
CA LEU A 335 3.75 7.74 2.25
C LEU A 335 2.59 8.71 2.02
N ALA A 336 1.82 8.97 3.07
CA ALA A 336 0.83 10.03 3.15
C ALA A 336 1.43 11.25 3.88
N PRO A 337 0.96 12.47 3.57
CA PRO A 337 1.49 13.72 4.10
C PRO A 337 1.30 13.89 5.60
#